data_AF-A0A4Q5QPC9-F1
#
_entry.id   AF-A0A4Q5QPC9-F1
#
_cell.length_a   1.000
_cell.length_b   1.000
_cell.length_c   1.000
_cell.angle_alpha   90.00
_cell.angle_beta   90.00
_cell.angle_gamma   90.00
#
_symmetry.space_group_name_H-M   'P 1'
#
loop_
_entity.id
_entity.type
_entity.pdbx_description
1 polymer ?
#
loop_
_entity_poly.entity_id
_entity_poly.type
_entity_poly.pdbx_seq_one_letter_code
_entity_poly.pdbx_strand_id
1 'polypeptide(L)'
;MISPPEARTRIGLAALATYAIVLLMPVLINPLPPLTDYPNHLARMWFLSGGPGTETVKAFYRVQFDTFTNVAMDVIAVTLGRIGGYELAGRTAIAASVLLPALGGALL
;
A
#
# COMPACT_ATOMS: atom_id res chain seq x y z
N MET A 1 1.33 37.74 -19.71
CA MET A 1 1.53 38.15 -18.30
C MET A 1 2.01 36.91 -17.55
N ILE A 2 3.27 36.85 -17.14
CA ILE A 2 3.87 35.66 -16.50
C ILE A 2 3.53 35.72 -15.01
N SER A 3 2.87 34.68 -14.47
CA SER A 3 2.56 34.60 -13.04
C SER A 3 3.84 34.64 -12.20
N PRO A 4 3.86 35.31 -11.03
CA PRO A 4 5.03 35.36 -10.16
C PRO A 4 5.46 33.94 -9.75
N PRO A 5 6.75 33.69 -9.51
CA PRO A 5 7.30 32.35 -9.25
C PRO A 5 6.62 31.65 -8.07
N GLU A 6 6.23 32.38 -7.02
CA GLU A 6 5.47 31.84 -5.89
C GLU A 6 4.09 31.30 -6.29
N ALA A 7 3.40 31.97 -7.22
CA ALA A 7 2.10 31.51 -7.72
C ALA A 7 2.25 30.22 -8.52
N ARG A 8 3.32 30.09 -9.32
CA ARG A 8 3.62 28.86 -10.07
C ARG A 8 3.91 27.68 -9.15
N THR A 9 4.69 27.90 -8.08
CA THR A 9 4.97 26.87 -7.07
C THR A 9 3.70 26.41 -6.36
N ARG A 10 2.84 27.35 -5.93
CA ARG A 10 1.57 27.01 -5.27
C ARG A 10 0.65 26.21 -6.19
N ILE A 11 0.56 26.58 -7.46
CA ILE A 11 -0.22 25.85 -8.46
C ILE A 11 0.34 24.44 -8.66
N GLY A 12 1.66 24.29 -8.78
CA GLY A 12 2.31 22.99 -8.93
C GLY A 12 2.06 22.07 -7.73
N LEU A 13 2.16 22.59 -6.51
CA LEU A 13 1.86 21.83 -5.28
C LEU A 13 0.38 21.41 -5.21
N ALA A 14 -0.53 22.32 -5.56
CA ALA A 14 -1.96 22.02 -5.60
C ALA A 14 -2.29 20.94 -6.64
N ALA A 15 -1.65 20.99 -7.81
CA ALA A 15 -1.80 19.98 -8.85
C ALA A 15 -1.26 18.62 -8.39
N LEU A 16 -0.08 18.57 -7.78
CA LEU A 16 0.52 17.34 -7.25
C LEU A 16 -0.33 16.72 -6.15
N ALA A 17 -0.85 17.53 -5.22
CA ALA A 17 -1.74 17.07 -4.16
C ALA A 17 -3.05 16.53 -4.74
N THR A 18 -3.66 17.23 -5.71
CA THR A 18 -4.87 16.77 -6.39
C THR A 18 -4.63 15.43 -7.09
N TYR A 19 -3.51 15.31 -7.80
CA TYR A 19 -3.10 14.08 -8.48
C TYR A 19 -2.96 12.91 -7.50
N ALA A 20 -2.25 13.11 -6.38
CA ALA A 20 -2.09 12.09 -5.34
C ALA A 20 -3.44 11.66 -4.74
N ILE A 21 -4.34 12.60 -4.44
CA ILE A 21 -5.68 12.31 -3.90
C ILE A 21 -6.49 11.47 -4.88
N VAL A 22 -6.50 11.85 -6.17
CA VAL A 22 -7.24 11.13 -7.22
C VAL A 22 -6.71 9.71 -7.37
N LEU A 23 -5.39 9.52 -7.34
CA LEU A 23 -4.77 8.19 -7.41
C LEU A 23 -5.11 7.29 -6.22
N LEU A 24 -5.23 7.86 -5.02
CA LEU A 24 -5.58 7.10 -3.82
C LEU A 24 -7.07 6.77 -3.73
N MET A 25 -7.94 7.50 -4.42
CA MET A 25 -9.38 7.38 -4.29
C MET A 25 -9.90 5.93 -4.44
N PRO A 26 -9.47 5.13 -5.44
CA PRO A 26 -9.90 3.75 -5.57
C PRO A 26 -9.50 2.86 -4.38
N VAL A 27 -8.34 3.13 -3.78
CA VAL A 27 -7.79 2.38 -2.63
C VAL A 27 -8.52 2.74 -1.33
N LEU A 28 -8.91 4.01 -1.19
CA LEU A 28 -9.56 4.52 0.02
C LEU A 28 -11.04 4.13 0.11
N ILE A 29 -11.72 4.04 -1.04
CA ILE A 29 -13.18 3.84 -1.09
C ILE A 29 -13.55 2.35 -1.25
N ASN A 30 -12.71 1.54 -1.89
CA ASN A 30 -12.99 0.12 -2.10
C ASN A 30 -12.28 -0.74 -1.05
N PRO A 31 -13.00 -1.50 -0.20
CA PRO A 31 -12.38 -2.40 0.78
C PRO A 31 -11.52 -3.49 0.12
N LEU A 32 -11.92 -3.91 -1.08
CA LEU A 32 -11.21 -4.86 -1.94
C LEU A 32 -11.04 -4.20 -3.31
N PRO A 33 -9.94 -3.45 -3.53
CA PRO A 33 -9.63 -2.92 -4.85
C PRO A 33 -9.60 -4.06 -5.89
N PRO A 34 -10.00 -3.82 -7.14
CA PRO A 34 -10.11 -4.85 -8.18
C PRO A 34 -8.74 -5.27 -8.74
N LEU A 35 -7.83 -5.64 -7.84
CA LEU A 35 -6.51 -6.20 -8.11
C LEU A 35 -6.60 -7.71 -7.89
N THR A 36 -6.47 -8.48 -8.95
CA THR A 36 -6.75 -9.93 -8.95
C THR A 36 -5.88 -10.72 -7.98
N ASP A 37 -4.69 -10.23 -7.68
CA ASP A 37 -3.72 -10.81 -6.75
C ASP A 37 -3.82 -10.26 -5.32
N TYR A 38 -4.53 -9.14 -5.10
CA TYR A 38 -4.61 -8.51 -3.79
C TYR A 38 -5.15 -9.43 -2.68
N PRO A 39 -6.21 -10.24 -2.89
CA PRO A 39 -6.64 -11.19 -1.87
C PRO A 39 -5.54 -12.17 -1.43
N ASN A 40 -4.69 -12.61 -2.36
CA ASN A 40 -3.57 -13.51 -2.05
C ASN A 40 -2.51 -12.80 -1.23
N HIS A 41 -2.18 -11.56 -1.58
CA HIS A 41 -1.25 -10.74 -0.79
C HIS A 41 -1.81 -10.44 0.60
N LEU A 42 -3.10 -10.13 0.71
CA LEU A 42 -3.76 -9.85 1.97
C LEU A 42 -3.75 -11.06 2.90
N ALA A 43 -3.97 -12.27 2.36
CA ALA A 43 -3.82 -13.53 3.11
C ALA A 43 -2.39 -13.74 3.62
N ARG A 44 -1.37 -13.48 2.79
CA ARG A 44 0.04 -13.52 3.23
C ARG A 44 0.30 -12.52 4.35
N MET A 45 -0.16 -11.28 4.20
CA MET A 45 0.01 -10.24 5.22
C MET A 45 -0.68 -10.60 6.52
N TRP A 46 -1.86 -11.23 6.44
CA TRP A 46 -2.57 -11.76 7.60
C TRP A 46 -1.77 -12.81 8.36
N PHE A 47 -1.14 -13.76 7.67
CA PHE A 47 -0.24 -14.72 8.33
C PHE A 47 0.96 -14.02 8.99
N LEU A 48 1.59 -13.06 8.30
CA LEU A 48 2.77 -12.33 8.79
C LEU A 48 2.45 -11.37 9.94
N SER A 49 1.24 -10.83 9.99
CA SER A 49 0.79 -9.93 11.05
C SER A 49 0.42 -10.66 12.35
N GLY A 50 0.49 -11.99 12.37
CA GLY A 50 0.05 -12.81 13.51
C GLY A 50 -1.44 -13.14 13.48
N GLY A 51 -2.01 -13.30 12.28
CA GLY A 51 -3.39 -13.76 12.05
C GLY A 51 -3.75 -14.97 12.93
N PRO A 52 -5.04 -15.13 13.29
CA PRO A 52 -5.52 -15.97 14.37
C PRO A 52 -4.78 -17.30 14.40
N GLY A 53 -3.89 -17.38 15.39
CA GLY A 53 -3.14 -18.57 15.73
C GLY A 53 -4.04 -19.65 16.34
N THR A 54 -5.20 -19.90 15.72
CA THR A 54 -6.03 -21.05 15.99
C THR A 54 -5.26 -22.28 15.58
N GLU A 55 -5.36 -23.34 16.38
CA GLU A 55 -4.66 -24.58 16.10
C GLU A 55 -5.11 -25.21 14.77
N THR A 56 -6.34 -24.95 14.34
CA THR A 56 -6.83 -25.40 13.03
C THR A 56 -6.03 -24.80 11.88
N VAL A 57 -5.76 -23.48 11.87
CA VAL A 57 -5.01 -22.85 10.77
C VAL A 57 -3.55 -23.32 10.75
N LYS A 58 -2.92 -23.43 11.93
CA LYS A 58 -1.53 -23.91 12.04
C LYS A 58 -1.34 -25.36 11.61
N ALA A 59 -2.38 -26.18 11.70
CA ALA A 59 -2.33 -27.58 11.26
C ALA A 59 -2.19 -27.71 9.73
N PHE A 60 -2.66 -26.73 8.96
CA PHE A 60 -2.65 -26.76 7.49
C PHE A 60 -1.66 -25.77 6.86
N TYR A 61 -1.33 -24.68 7.57
CA TYR A 61 -0.52 -23.59 7.03
C TYR A 61 0.66 -23.25 7.93
N ARG A 62 1.82 -23.01 7.30
CA ARG A 62 3.01 -22.46 7.95
C ARG A 62 3.56 -21.30 7.13
N VAL A 63 4.10 -20.29 7.81
CA VAL A 63 4.88 -19.25 7.13
C VAL A 63 6.22 -19.85 6.74
N GLN A 64 6.48 -19.91 5.44
CA GLN A 64 7.77 -20.29 4.88
C GLN A 64 8.31 -19.12 4.05
N PHE A 65 9.50 -18.65 4.40
CA PHE A 65 10.21 -17.63 3.63
C PHE A 65 11.09 -18.31 2.60
N ASP A 66 10.68 -18.26 1.34
CA ASP A 66 11.43 -18.76 0.18
C ASP A 66 11.57 -17.70 -0.94
N THR A 67 10.97 -16.52 -0.73
CA THR A 67 10.78 -15.52 -1.78
C THR A 67 11.69 -14.31 -1.56
N PHE A 68 12.49 -13.95 -2.57
CA PHE A 68 13.29 -12.71 -2.59
C PHE A 68 12.53 -11.50 -3.15
N THR A 69 11.42 -11.72 -3.85
CA THR A 69 10.54 -10.66 -4.33
C THR A 69 9.57 -10.23 -3.23
N ASN A 70 9.05 -9.00 -3.32
CA ASN A 70 8.04 -8.48 -2.39
C ASN A 70 8.49 -8.34 -0.91
N VAL A 71 9.80 -8.38 -0.62
CA VAL A 71 10.33 -8.21 0.75
C VAL A 71 9.84 -6.91 1.40
N ALA A 72 9.69 -5.82 0.64
CA ALA A 72 9.13 -4.58 1.15
C ALA A 72 7.68 -4.76 1.66
N MET A 73 6.85 -5.53 0.96
CA MET A 73 5.49 -5.85 1.42
C MET A 73 5.51 -6.71 2.68
N ASP A 74 6.44 -7.64 2.81
CA ASP A 74 6.58 -8.46 4.01
C ASP A 74 7.00 -7.63 5.23
N VAL A 75 7.92 -6.68 5.04
CA VAL A 75 8.29 -5.70 6.09
C VAL A 75 7.08 -4.87 6.50
N ILE A 76 6.28 -4.39 5.54
CA ILE A 76 5.02 -3.66 5.82
C ILE A 76 4.06 -4.55 6.61
N ALA A 77 3.90 -5.81 6.23
CA ALA A 77 3.02 -6.76 6.89
C ALA A 77 3.42 -7.02 8.35
N VAL A 78 4.70 -7.24 8.61
CA VAL A 78 5.20 -7.50 9.97
C VAL A 78 5.13 -6.24 10.83
N THR A 79 5.40 -5.07 10.26
CA THR A 79 5.42 -3.80 11.01
C THR A 79 4.02 -3.23 11.22
N LEU A 80 3.35 -2.84 10.13
CA LEU A 80 2.01 -2.23 10.19
C LEU A 80 0.95 -3.25 10.57
N GLY A 81 1.10 -4.51 10.14
CA GLY A 81 0.12 -5.55 10.45
C GLY A 81 0.02 -5.85 11.94
N ARG A 82 1.12 -5.76 12.69
CA ARG A 82 1.10 -5.93 14.16
C ARG A 82 0.52 -4.73 14.90
N ILE A 83 0.53 -3.55 14.29
CA ILE A 83 0.07 -2.30 14.92
C ILE A 83 -1.42 -2.07 14.63
N GLY A 84 -1.83 -2.19 13.37
CA GLY A 84 -3.17 -1.84 12.91
C GLY A 84 -3.86 -2.91 12.07
N GLY A 85 -3.34 -4.14 12.08
CA GLY A 85 -3.91 -5.26 11.34
C GLY A 85 -3.48 -5.34 9.87
N TYR A 86 -3.69 -6.51 9.28
CA TYR A 86 -3.33 -6.84 7.91
C TYR A 86 -4.03 -5.97 6.85
N GLU A 87 -5.23 -5.45 7.14
CA GLU A 87 -5.95 -4.53 6.26
C GLU A 87 -5.21 -3.19 6.11
N LEU A 88 -4.70 -2.64 7.22
CA LEU A 88 -3.88 -1.43 7.20
C LEU A 88 -2.61 -1.68 6.37
N ALA A 89 -1.91 -2.78 6.65
CA ALA A 89 -0.71 -3.16 5.90
C ALA A 89 -0.99 -3.28 4.39
N GLY A 90 -2.07 -3.96 4.01
CA GLY A 90 -2.45 -4.14 2.61
C GLY A 90 -2.81 -2.84 1.91
N ARG A 91 -3.59 -1.96 2.56
CA ARG A 91 -3.95 -0.65 2.00
C ARG A 91 -2.73 0.25 1.86
N THR A 92 -1.81 0.25 2.83
CA THR A 92 -0.55 1.00 2.73
C THR A 92 0.31 0.49 1.58
N ALA A 93 0.41 -0.83 1.40
CA ALA A 93 1.16 -1.40 0.29
C ALA A 93 0.59 -0.98 -1.07
N ILE A 94 -0.73 -1.05 -1.27
CA ILE A 94 -1.34 -0.59 -2.54
C ILE A 94 -1.16 0.92 -2.72
N ALA A 95 -1.41 1.71 -1.67
CA ALA A 95 -1.24 3.16 -1.73
C ALA A 95 0.19 3.53 -2.16
N ALA A 96 1.20 2.87 -1.59
CA ALA A 96 2.60 3.06 -1.98
C ALA A 96 2.86 2.63 -3.43
N SER A 97 2.33 1.48 -3.86
CA SER A 97 2.52 0.97 -5.23
C SER A 97 1.94 1.88 -6.31
N VAL A 98 0.85 2.61 -6.00
CA VAL A 98 0.26 3.57 -6.94
C VAL A 98 0.94 4.95 -6.83
N LEU A 99 1.21 5.43 -5.62
CA LEU A 99 1.76 6.77 -5.41
C LEU A 99 3.22 6.90 -5.78
N LEU A 100 4.08 5.96 -5.37
CA LEU A 100 5.53 6.14 -5.49
C LEU A 100 6.00 6.25 -6.95
N PRO A 101 5.57 5.38 -7.89
CA PRO A 101 5.94 5.54 -9.29
C PRO A 101 5.39 6.83 -9.90
N ALA A 102 4.16 7.20 -9.55
CA ALA A 102 3.49 8.39 -10.04
C ALA A 102 4.17 9.69 -9.58
N LEU A 103 4.55 9.77 -8.30
CA LEU A 103 5.32 10.88 -7.74
C LEU A 103 6.73 10.93 -8.31
N GLY A 104 7.38 9.76 -8.48
CA GLY A 104 8.68 9.67 -9.13
C GLY A 104 8.66 10.28 -10.53
N GLY A 105 7.69 9.90 -11.36
CA GLY A 105 7.53 10.45 -12.71
C GLY A 105 7.13 11.94 -12.76
N ALA A 106 6.55 12.47 -11.69
CA ALA A 106 6.17 13.89 -11.60
C ALA A 106 7.31 14.79 -11.08
N LEU A 107 8.29 14.23 -10.36
CA LEU A 107 9.30 14.98 -9.60
C LEU A 107 10.75 14.77 -10.06
N LEU A 108 11.05 13.69 -10.81
CA LEU A 108 12.38 13.34 -11.33
C LEU A 108 12.44 13.52 -12.84
#